data_AF-A0A9Q0URG2-F1
#
_entry.id   AF-A0A9Q0URG2-F1
#
_cell.length_a   1.000
_cell.length_b   1.000
_cell.length_c   1.000
_cell.angle_alpha   90.00
_cell.angle_beta   90.00
_cell.angle_gamma   90.00
#
_symmetry.space_group_name_H-M   'P 1'
#
loop_
_entity.id
_entity.type
_entity.pdbx_description
1 polymer ?
#
loop_
_entity_poly.entity_id
_entity_poly.type
_entity_poly.pdbx_seq_one_letter_code
_entity_poly.pdbx_strand_id
1 'polypeptide(L)'
;MASSMISSAAVTTVNRSPAQANMVAPFNGLKSTAAFPVNRKANNDITSIASNGGRVQCMQVWPPTGLKKFETLSYLPDLTTEQLAKEIEYLLRSKWVPCLEFELEKGWVYREHHHSPGYYDGRYWTMWKLPMFGCTEASQVLMELEEAKKAYPNSFIRIIGFDNVRQVQCCSFIASKPKGAC
;
A
#
# COMPACT_ATOMS: atom_id res chain seq x y z
N MET A 1 51.72 20.22 -43.56
CA MET A 1 50.89 19.01 -43.42
C MET A 1 49.80 19.33 -42.41
N ALA A 2 48.61 19.68 -42.91
CA ALA A 2 47.41 19.82 -42.11
C ALA A 2 46.65 18.50 -42.23
N SER A 3 46.55 17.76 -41.13
CA SER A 3 45.77 16.51 -41.07
C SER A 3 44.67 16.70 -40.05
N SER A 4 43.45 16.78 -40.56
CA SER A 4 42.19 16.73 -39.83
C SER A 4 42.07 15.40 -39.08
N MET A 5 41.75 15.44 -37.79
CA MET A 5 41.22 14.28 -37.07
C MET A 5 39.88 14.67 -36.47
N ILE A 6 38.81 14.18 -37.11
CA ILE A 6 37.44 14.22 -36.61
C ILE A 6 37.32 13.02 -35.66
N SER A 7 37.26 13.27 -34.35
CA SER A 7 36.89 12.22 -33.39
C SER A 7 35.38 12.25 -33.19
N SER A 8 34.73 11.21 -33.72
CA SER A 8 33.30 10.94 -33.63
C SER A 8 32.94 10.50 -32.20
N ALA A 9 31.97 11.16 -31.58
CA ALA A 9 31.37 10.69 -30.33
C ALA A 9 30.28 9.67 -30.66
N ALA A 10 30.53 8.40 -30.37
CA ALA A 10 29.51 7.35 -30.45
C ALA A 10 28.52 7.53 -29.27
N VAL A 11 27.36 8.12 -29.55
CA VAL A 11 26.23 8.13 -28.60
C VAL A 11 25.55 6.77 -28.68
N THR A 12 25.72 5.94 -27.65
CA THR A 12 24.94 4.72 -27.47
C THR A 12 23.52 5.10 -27.08
N THR A 13 22.60 5.03 -28.04
CA THR A 13 21.17 5.11 -27.78
C THR A 13 20.73 3.81 -27.09
N VAL A 14 20.54 3.87 -25.77
CA VAL A 14 19.88 2.80 -25.04
C VAL A 14 18.42 2.78 -25.48
N ASN A 15 18.05 1.77 -26.26
CA ASN A 15 16.68 1.53 -26.70
C ASN A 15 15.85 1.09 -25.47
N ARG A 16 15.39 2.06 -24.67
CA ARG A 16 14.42 1.81 -23.60
C ARG A 16 13.06 1.61 -24.26
N SER A 17 12.62 0.36 -24.37
CA SER A 17 11.21 0.03 -24.57
C SER A 17 10.39 0.81 -23.54
N PRO A 18 9.40 1.62 -23.94
CA PRO A 18 8.52 2.23 -22.96
C PRO A 18 7.75 1.12 -22.27
N ALA A 19 7.74 1.13 -20.93
CA ALA A 19 6.78 0.36 -20.17
C ALA A 19 5.39 0.69 -20.72
N GLN A 20 4.61 -0.33 -21.10
CA GLN A 20 3.21 -0.16 -21.46
C GLN A 20 2.47 0.37 -20.23
N ALA A 21 2.39 1.69 -20.10
CA ALA A 21 1.38 2.33 -19.31
C ALA A 21 0.05 1.91 -19.94
N ASN A 22 -0.81 1.27 -19.16
CA ASN A 22 -2.19 1.03 -19.55
C ASN A 22 -2.86 2.42 -19.61
N MET A 23 -2.76 3.07 -20.78
CA MET A 23 -3.27 4.41 -21.01
C MET A 23 -4.80 4.35 -20.92
N VAL A 24 -5.36 4.73 -19.78
CA VAL A 24 -6.80 4.97 -19.66
C VAL A 24 -7.10 6.21 -20.50
N ALA A 25 -7.99 6.07 -21.49
CA ALA A 25 -8.38 7.18 -22.35
C ALA A 25 -8.92 8.36 -21.50
N PRO A 26 -8.60 9.61 -21.87
CA PRO A 26 -9.11 10.78 -21.14
C PRO A 26 -10.64 10.80 -21.20
N PHE A 27 -11.26 11.01 -20.03
CA PHE A 27 -12.70 11.11 -19.88
C PHE A 27 -13.20 12.39 -20.55
N ASN A 28 -13.70 12.29 -21.78
CA ASN A 28 -14.55 13.32 -22.36
C ASN A 28 -15.89 13.22 -21.64
N GLY A 29 -16.17 14.19 -20.75
CA GLY A 29 -17.33 14.16 -19.87
C GLY A 29 -18.68 13.98 -20.57
N LEU A 30 -19.71 13.68 -19.76
CA LEU A 30 -21.10 13.63 -20.23
C LEU A 30 -21.47 14.98 -20.87
N LYS A 31 -21.57 15.00 -22.20
CA LYS A 31 -22.18 16.14 -22.89
C LYS A 31 -23.67 16.10 -22.58
N SER A 32 -24.12 16.94 -21.64
CA SER A 32 -25.54 17.23 -21.47
C SER A 32 -26.03 17.94 -22.72
N THR A 33 -26.63 17.21 -23.66
CA THR A 33 -27.46 17.83 -24.70
C THR A 33 -28.85 18.03 -24.12
N ALA A 34 -29.01 19.08 -23.31
CA ALA A 34 -30.32 19.67 -23.10
C ALA A 34 -30.68 20.41 -24.39
N ALA A 35 -31.29 19.71 -25.33
CA ALA A 35 -31.94 20.30 -26.48
C ALA A 35 -33.27 19.56 -26.66
N PHE A 36 -34.35 20.17 -26.17
CA PHE A 36 -35.68 19.82 -26.64
C PHE A 36 -35.88 20.47 -28.01
N PRO A 37 -36.19 19.68 -29.05
CA PRO A 37 -37.08 20.19 -30.08
C PRO A 37 -38.36 19.35 -30.11
N VAL A 38 -39.46 20.09 -29.95
CA VAL A 38 -40.82 19.70 -30.28
C VAL A 38 -40.89 19.41 -31.78
N ASN A 39 -41.14 18.16 -32.19
CA ASN A 39 -42.27 17.78 -33.06
C ASN A 39 -42.28 16.28 -33.39
N ARG A 40 -43.50 15.76 -33.48
CA ARG A 40 -43.88 14.35 -33.65
C ARG A 40 -43.19 13.66 -34.84
N LYS A 41 -42.64 12.47 -34.59
CA LYS A 41 -42.78 11.31 -35.49
C LYS A 41 -43.00 10.06 -34.67
N ALA A 42 -44.13 9.40 -34.92
CA ALA A 42 -44.42 8.07 -34.42
C ALA A 42 -43.50 7.07 -35.12
N ASN A 43 -42.62 6.43 -34.36
CA ASN A 43 -42.03 5.15 -34.74
C ASN A 43 -41.80 4.38 -33.45
N ASN A 44 -42.65 3.37 -33.23
CA ASN A 44 -42.61 2.45 -32.10
C ASN A 44 -41.50 1.40 -32.29
N ASP A 45 -40.26 1.86 -32.46
CA ASP A 45 -39.11 0.96 -32.51
C ASP A 45 -38.22 1.23 -31.30
N ILE A 46 -38.51 0.52 -30.21
CA ILE A 46 -37.76 0.55 -28.94
C ILE A 46 -36.45 -0.26 -29.07
N THR A 47 -36.09 -0.71 -30.27
CA THR A 47 -34.98 -1.63 -30.53
C THR A 47 -33.61 -0.94 -30.61
N SER A 48 -33.55 0.40 -30.60
CA SER A 48 -32.28 1.15 -30.50
C SER A 48 -32.18 1.90 -29.18
N ILE A 49 -32.22 1.15 -28.07
CA ILE A 49 -31.63 1.64 -26.82
C ILE A 49 -30.20 2.06 -27.17
N ALA A 50 -29.88 3.34 -26.97
CA ALA A 50 -28.52 3.83 -27.09
C ALA A 50 -27.65 3.05 -26.09
N SER A 51 -27.08 1.94 -26.56
CA SER A 51 -26.07 1.21 -25.82
C SER A 51 -24.86 2.11 -25.83
N ASN A 52 -24.46 2.58 -24.64
CA ASN A 52 -23.11 3.12 -24.44
C ASN A 52 -22.13 1.97 -24.74
N GLY A 53 -21.82 1.79 -26.02
CA GLY A 53 -21.07 0.67 -26.58
C GLY A 53 -19.59 0.63 -26.20
N GLY A 54 -19.13 1.56 -25.37
CA GLY A 54 -17.90 1.40 -24.61
C GLY A 54 -18.26 0.89 -23.24
N ARG A 55 -17.72 -0.26 -22.81
CA ARG A 55 -17.68 -0.62 -21.38
C ARG A 55 -16.95 0.53 -20.68
N VAL A 56 -17.71 1.49 -20.16
CA VAL A 56 -17.13 2.61 -19.45
C VAL A 56 -16.62 2.03 -18.13
N GLN A 57 -15.33 1.71 -18.08
CA GLN A 57 -14.60 1.32 -16.87
C GLN A 57 -14.44 2.53 -15.93
N CYS A 58 -15.45 3.41 -15.86
CA CYS A 58 -15.44 4.59 -15.00
C CYS A 58 -15.92 4.26 -13.58
N MET A 59 -16.55 3.10 -13.38
CA MET A 59 -16.95 2.60 -12.07
C MET A 59 -16.20 1.29 -11.79
N GLN A 60 -15.25 1.36 -10.87
CA GLN A 60 -14.57 0.19 -10.32
C GLN A 60 -15.29 -0.26 -9.05
N VAL A 61 -15.38 -1.58 -8.85
CA VAL A 61 -15.93 -2.16 -7.62
C VAL A 61 -14.76 -2.54 -6.72
N TRP A 62 -14.78 -2.07 -5.47
CA TRP A 62 -13.75 -2.45 -4.50
C TRP A 62 -13.83 -3.96 -4.19
N PRO A 63 -12.71 -4.71 -4.23
CA PRO A 63 -12.76 -6.15 -3.99
C PRO A 63 -13.21 -6.46 -2.56
N PRO A 64 -14.24 -7.31 -2.37
CA PRO A 64 -14.76 -7.64 -1.04
C PRO A 64 -13.94 -8.72 -0.31
N THR A 65 -13.07 -9.43 -1.03
CA THR A 65 -12.22 -10.52 -0.52
C THR A 65 -10.79 -10.33 -1.02
N GLY A 66 -9.84 -11.01 -0.37
CA GLY A 66 -8.43 -11.00 -0.79
C GLY A 66 -7.65 -9.70 -0.47
N LEU A 67 -8.25 -8.78 0.29
CA LEU A 67 -7.67 -7.46 0.60
C LEU A 67 -7.82 -7.11 2.08
N LYS A 68 -7.39 -8.01 2.97
CA LYS A 68 -7.31 -7.70 4.41
C LYS A 68 -6.32 -6.55 4.65
N LYS A 69 -6.55 -5.81 5.74
CA LYS A 69 -5.81 -4.59 6.09
C LYS A 69 -5.22 -4.72 7.49
N PHE A 70 -4.19 -3.92 7.73
CA PHE A 70 -3.33 -3.96 8.93
C PHE A 70 -3.16 -2.55 9.50
N GLU A 71 -4.27 -1.80 9.59
CA GLU A 71 -4.31 -0.42 10.08
C GLU A 71 -3.42 0.54 9.25
N THR A 72 -2.75 1.49 9.92
CA THR A 72 -2.01 2.60 9.31
C THR A 72 -1.01 2.11 8.25
N LEU A 73 -0.97 2.83 7.12
CA LEU A 73 -0.18 2.55 5.91
C LEU A 73 -0.60 1.31 5.09
N SER A 74 -1.49 0.44 5.57
CA SER A 74 -1.83 -0.82 4.87
C SER A 74 -2.72 -0.69 3.61
N TYR A 75 -3.18 0.53 3.30
CA TYR A 75 -3.86 0.84 2.03
C TYR A 75 -2.90 1.32 0.93
N LEU A 76 -1.67 1.69 1.30
CA LEU A 76 -0.63 2.05 0.35
C LEU A 76 -0.04 0.78 -0.28
N PRO A 77 0.70 0.91 -1.39
CA PRO A 77 1.60 -0.15 -1.84
C PRO A 77 2.54 -0.59 -0.72
N ASP A 78 2.99 -1.85 -0.77
CA ASP A 78 3.96 -2.36 0.20
C ASP A 78 5.23 -1.48 0.20
N LEU A 79 5.65 -1.09 1.41
CA LEU A 79 6.78 -0.19 1.58
C LEU A 79 8.08 -0.88 1.19
N THR A 80 8.93 -0.17 0.45
CA THR A 80 10.31 -0.62 0.21
C THR A 80 11.11 -0.53 1.50
N THR A 81 12.25 -1.24 1.57
CA THR A 81 13.15 -1.19 2.75
C THR A 81 13.56 0.25 3.09
N GLU A 82 13.79 1.10 2.09
CA GLU A 82 14.15 2.51 2.27
C GLU A 82 12.99 3.35 2.81
N GLN A 83 11.76 3.04 2.38
CA GLN A 83 10.57 3.70 2.93
C GLN A 83 10.32 3.27 4.37
N LEU A 84 10.47 1.98 4.66
CA LEU A 84 10.38 1.45 6.02
C LEU A 84 11.42 2.08 6.95
N ALA A 85 12.66 2.26 6.47
CA ALA A 85 13.71 2.96 7.19
C ALA A 85 13.30 4.40 7.55
N LYS A 86 12.68 5.13 6.63
CA LYS A 86 12.20 6.51 6.87
C LYS A 86 11.10 6.58 7.92
N GLU A 87 10.19 5.61 7.94
CA GLU A 87 9.17 5.52 8.99
C GLU A 87 9.82 5.26 10.36
N ILE A 88 10.81 4.36 10.42
CA ILE A 88 11.57 4.10 11.65
C ILE A 88 12.33 5.36 12.10
N GLU A 89 12.98 6.07 11.18
CA GLU A 89 13.65 7.34 11.50
C GLU A 89 12.65 8.39 12.03
N TYR A 90 11.40 8.39 11.54
CA TYR A 90 10.37 9.25 12.09
C TYR A 90 10.05 8.93 13.56
N LEU A 91 9.98 7.65 13.94
CA LEU A 91 9.85 7.23 15.34
C LEU A 91 11.02 7.77 16.18
N LEU A 92 12.25 7.60 15.69
CA LEU A 92 13.48 8.01 16.39
C LEU A 92 13.58 9.53 16.54
N ARG A 93 13.24 10.30 15.51
CA ARG A 93 13.16 11.77 15.58
C ARG A 93 12.11 12.23 16.58
N SER A 94 10.99 11.51 16.67
CA SER A 94 9.91 11.77 17.62
C SER A 94 10.24 11.31 19.06
N LYS A 95 11.45 10.77 19.29
CA LYS A 95 11.89 10.23 20.59
C LYS A 95 11.02 9.08 21.11
N TRP A 96 10.40 8.33 20.19
CA TRP A 96 9.65 7.13 20.53
C TRP A 96 10.54 5.89 20.48
N VAL A 97 10.26 4.93 21.36
CA VAL A 97 11.01 3.68 21.46
C VAL A 97 10.41 2.66 20.49
N PRO A 98 11.14 2.22 19.46
CA PRO A 98 10.65 1.21 18.53
C PRO A 98 10.64 -0.18 19.17
N CYS A 99 9.67 -1.00 18.77
CA CYS A 99 9.56 -2.40 19.15
C CYS A 99 8.97 -3.20 17.97
N LEU A 100 9.32 -4.47 17.87
CA LEU A 100 8.73 -5.39 16.90
C LEU A 100 7.74 -6.32 17.60
N GLU A 101 6.65 -6.62 16.90
CA GLU A 101 5.71 -7.67 17.30
C GLU A 101 5.41 -8.56 16.11
N PHE A 102 5.16 -9.84 16.37
CA PHE A 102 4.86 -10.82 15.35
C PHE A 102 3.71 -11.75 15.75
N GLU A 103 3.04 -12.29 14.73
CA GLU A 103 1.91 -13.20 14.88
C GLU A 103 2.00 -14.31 13.82
N LEU A 104 1.80 -15.56 14.24
CA LEU A 104 2.00 -16.75 13.41
C LEU A 104 0.69 -17.28 12.82
N GLU A 105 -0.43 -17.08 13.51
CA GLU A 105 -1.70 -17.71 13.18
C GLU A 105 -2.69 -16.71 12.59
N LYS A 106 -3.05 -15.68 13.37
CA LYS A 106 -4.19 -14.80 13.07
C LYS A 106 -3.74 -13.34 13.02
N GLY A 107 -3.40 -12.85 11.83
CA GLY A 107 -3.03 -11.45 11.60
C GLY A 107 -4.17 -10.42 11.76
N TRP A 108 -5.31 -10.80 12.33
CA TRP A 108 -6.51 -9.95 12.48
C TRP A 108 -7.22 -10.23 13.81
N VAL A 109 -8.02 -9.25 14.24
CA VAL A 109 -8.85 -9.37 15.43
C VAL A 109 -9.99 -10.38 15.24
N TYR A 110 -10.40 -11.00 16.33
CA TYR A 110 -11.54 -11.92 16.40
C TYR A 110 -12.21 -11.82 17.78
N ARG A 111 -13.27 -12.60 18.01
CA ARG A 111 -13.97 -12.67 19.29
C ARG A 111 -14.31 -14.11 19.61
N GLU A 112 -13.67 -14.65 20.64
CA GLU A 112 -13.81 -16.03 21.13
C GLU A 112 -14.14 -16.05 22.62
N HIS A 113 -13.43 -15.25 23.43
CA HIS A 113 -13.53 -15.35 24.88
C HIS A 113 -14.59 -14.42 25.50
N HIS A 114 -14.92 -13.32 24.82
CA HIS A 114 -15.93 -12.38 25.30
C HIS A 114 -16.50 -11.47 24.19
N HIS A 115 -17.69 -10.91 24.41
CA HIS A 115 -18.41 -10.10 23.41
C HIS A 115 -18.89 -8.73 23.90
N SER A 116 -18.44 -8.27 25.07
CA SER A 116 -18.80 -6.93 25.58
C SER A 116 -18.27 -5.79 24.69
N PRO A 117 -18.82 -4.57 24.85
CA PRO A 117 -18.25 -3.37 24.23
C PRO A 117 -16.76 -3.22 24.58
N GLY A 118 -15.93 -2.93 23.57
CA GLY A 118 -14.48 -2.70 23.73
C GLY A 118 -13.61 -3.96 23.86
N TYR A 119 -14.20 -5.16 23.97
CA TYR A 119 -13.44 -6.41 24.03
C TYR A 119 -13.25 -7.03 22.64
N TYR A 120 -11.99 -7.36 22.30
CA TYR A 120 -11.62 -8.11 21.10
C TYR A 120 -10.39 -8.97 21.40
N ASP A 121 -10.38 -10.19 20.87
CA ASP A 121 -9.21 -11.07 20.85
C ASP A 121 -8.33 -10.76 19.63
N GLY A 122 -7.05 -11.18 19.67
CA GLY A 122 -6.11 -10.96 18.56
C GLY A 122 -5.60 -9.51 18.40
N ARG A 123 -5.85 -8.63 19.37
CA ARG A 123 -5.24 -7.27 19.40
C ARG A 123 -3.75 -7.31 19.72
N TYR A 124 -3.38 -8.16 20.68
CA TYR A 124 -1.99 -8.38 21.10
C TYR A 124 -1.33 -9.40 20.18
N TRP A 125 -0.11 -9.08 19.77
CA TRP A 125 0.80 -9.98 19.06
C TRP A 125 1.97 -10.30 19.99
N THR A 126 2.78 -11.28 19.63
CA THR A 126 3.94 -11.69 20.44
C THR A 126 5.07 -10.68 20.26
N MET A 127 5.65 -10.20 21.36
CA MET A 127 6.79 -9.28 21.33
C MET A 127 8.05 -9.98 20.80
N TRP A 128 8.76 -9.33 19.88
CA TRP A 128 10.09 -9.75 19.47
C TRP A 128 11.16 -9.10 20.35
N LYS A 129 11.86 -9.92 21.14
CA LYS A 129 12.82 -9.46 22.16
C LYS A 129 12.19 -8.42 23.11
N LEU A 130 12.68 -7.19 23.10
CA LEU A 130 12.25 -6.08 23.97
C LEU A 130 12.21 -4.77 23.17
N PRO A 131 11.48 -3.74 23.63
CA PRO A 131 11.58 -2.40 23.05
C PRO A 131 13.03 -1.93 23.02
N MET A 132 13.46 -1.34 21.91
CA MET A 132 14.86 -1.02 21.63
C MET A 132 15.25 0.31 22.30
N PHE A 133 15.29 0.32 23.63
CA PHE A 133 15.65 1.51 24.42
C PHE A 133 17.04 2.03 24.04
N GLY A 134 17.14 3.34 23.82
CA GLY A 134 18.40 3.98 23.42
C GLY A 134 18.80 3.73 21.97
N CYS A 135 17.98 3.06 21.17
CA CYS A 135 18.20 2.92 19.73
C CYS A 135 18.24 4.30 19.07
N THR A 136 19.24 4.52 18.22
CA THR A 136 19.48 5.78 17.50
C THR A 136 19.51 5.61 15.99
N GLU A 137 19.63 4.38 15.50
CA GLU A 137 19.84 4.06 14.10
C GLU A 137 18.75 3.14 13.57
N ALA A 138 18.09 3.53 12.48
CA ALA A 138 17.02 2.74 11.89
C ALA A 138 17.50 1.37 11.37
N SER A 139 18.78 1.27 10.98
CA SER A 139 19.42 0.03 10.55
C SER A 139 19.37 -1.06 11.63
N GLN A 140 19.44 -0.71 12.91
CA GLN A 140 19.34 -1.68 14.02
C GLN A 140 17.95 -2.32 14.05
N VAL A 141 16.90 -1.52 13.90
CA VAL A 141 15.51 -2.01 13.87
C VAL A 141 15.27 -2.89 12.63
N LEU A 142 15.85 -2.52 11.49
CA LEU A 142 15.77 -3.33 10.27
C LEU A 142 16.53 -4.65 10.38
N MET A 143 17.67 -4.70 11.06
CA MET A 143 18.39 -5.95 11.32
C MET A 143 17.53 -6.90 12.16
N GLU A 144 16.89 -6.39 13.21
CA GLU A 144 15.95 -7.18 14.03
C GLU A 144 14.74 -7.67 13.24
N LEU A 145 14.23 -6.87 12.29
CA LEU A 145 13.18 -7.30 11.37
C LEU A 145 13.63 -8.48 10.50
N GLU A 146 14.83 -8.43 9.94
CA GLU A 146 15.36 -9.53 9.14
C GLU A 146 15.64 -10.78 9.98
N GLU A 147 16.11 -10.63 11.23
CA GLU A 147 16.23 -11.75 12.17
C GLU A 147 14.88 -12.39 12.48
N ALA A 148 13.86 -11.58 12.77
CA ALA A 148 12.50 -12.05 13.04
C ALA A 148 11.90 -12.77 11.82
N LYS A 149 12.06 -12.22 10.61
CA LYS A 149 11.64 -12.87 9.36
C LYS A 149 12.36 -14.20 9.13
N LYS A 150 13.64 -14.29 9.46
CA LYS A 150 14.42 -15.52 9.32
C LYS A 150 13.97 -16.60 10.31
N ALA A 151 13.71 -16.21 11.56
CA ALA A 151 13.23 -17.12 12.59
C ALA A 151 11.79 -17.60 12.31
N TYR A 152 10.94 -16.69 11.83
CA TYR A 152 9.52 -16.94 11.59
C TYR A 152 9.12 -16.48 10.17
N PRO A 153 9.44 -17.27 9.12
CA PRO A 153 9.26 -16.87 7.72
C PRO A 153 7.79 -16.73 7.27
N ASN A 154 6.87 -17.36 7.99
CA ASN A 154 5.43 -17.34 7.70
C ASN A 154 4.67 -16.52 8.75
N SER A 155 5.23 -15.41 9.22
CA SER A 155 4.63 -14.55 10.24
C SER A 155 4.22 -13.20 9.69
N PHE A 156 3.22 -12.59 10.32
CA PHE A 156 3.01 -11.15 10.23
C PHE A 156 3.96 -10.47 11.19
N ILE A 157 4.62 -9.40 10.76
CA ILE A 157 5.51 -8.62 11.62
C ILE A 157 5.15 -7.15 11.47
N ARG A 158 4.92 -6.48 12.59
CA ARG A 158 4.67 -5.04 12.66
C ARG A 158 5.73 -4.34 13.50
N ILE A 159 5.97 -3.08 13.18
CA ILE A 159 6.80 -2.18 13.98
C ILE A 159 5.86 -1.23 14.71
N ILE A 160 6.09 -1.09 16.00
CA ILE A 160 5.35 -0.21 16.89
C ILE A 160 6.30 0.79 17.56
N GLY A 161 5.76 1.92 18.02
CA GLY A 161 6.53 2.97 18.69
C GLY A 161 5.84 3.45 19.96
N PHE A 162 6.58 3.46 21.08
CA PHE A 162 6.09 3.90 22.37
C PHE A 162 6.58 5.30 22.73
N ASP A 163 5.68 6.15 23.19
CA ASP A 163 5.99 7.43 23.79
C ASP A 163 5.88 7.31 25.31
N ASN A 164 7.02 7.37 25.98
CA ASN A 164 7.09 7.27 27.44
C ASN A 164 6.60 8.54 28.15
N VAL A 165 6.59 9.70 27.48
CA VAL A 165 6.08 10.95 28.04
C VAL A 165 4.57 10.91 28.08
N ARG A 166 3.93 10.49 26.98
CA ARG A 166 2.47 10.37 26.89
C ARG A 166 1.92 9.05 27.43
N GLN A 167 2.78 8.07 27.69
CA GLN A 167 2.44 6.71 28.12
C GLN A 167 1.49 5.99 27.14
N VAL A 168 1.73 6.16 25.84
CA VAL A 168 0.92 5.53 24.78
C VAL A 168 1.78 4.93 23.70
N GLN A 169 1.22 3.94 23.00
CA GLN A 169 1.74 3.52 21.71
C GLN A 169 1.29 4.55 20.65
N CYS A 170 2.25 5.27 20.08
CA CYS A 170 2.00 6.34 19.11
C CYS A 170 2.02 5.86 17.66
N CYS A 171 2.56 4.67 17.40
CA CYS A 171 2.74 4.17 16.06
C CYS A 171 2.54 2.64 15.99
N SER A 172 1.98 2.19 14.87
CA SER A 172 1.86 0.78 14.51
C SER A 172 1.68 0.66 13.00
N PHE A 173 2.61 0.02 12.29
CA PHE A 173 2.49 -0.29 10.86
C PHE A 173 3.07 -1.65 10.54
N ILE A 174 2.50 -2.31 9.53
CA ILE A 174 2.94 -3.61 9.06
C ILE A 174 4.30 -3.48 8.34
N ALA A 175 5.23 -4.38 8.65
CA ALA A 175 6.57 -4.42 8.07
C ALA A 175 6.81 -5.70 7.25
N SER A 176 6.14 -6.80 7.59
CA SER A 176 6.19 -8.04 6.83
C SER A 176 4.87 -8.81 6.91
N LYS A 177 4.53 -9.53 5.83
CA LYS A 177 3.34 -10.36 5.70
C LYS A 177 3.75 -11.74 5.18
N PRO A 178 3.10 -12.83 5.61
CA PRO A 178 3.30 -14.15 5.01
C PRO A 178 2.90 -14.15 3.53
N LYS A 179 3.55 -15.00 2.73
CA LYS A 179 3.15 -15.19 1.32
C LYS A 179 1.72 -15.73 1.24
N GLY A 180 0.86 -15.09 0.46
CA GLY A 180 -0.54 -15.51 0.27
C GLY A 180 -1.49 -15.13 1.42
N ALA A 181 -1.05 -14.29 2.35
CA ALA A 181 -1.86 -13.85 3.50
C ALA A 181 -2.97 -12.84 3.16
N CYS A 182 -3.06 -12.39 1.90
CA CYS A 182 -4.08 -11.47 1.41
C CYS A 182 -4.59 -12.01 0.07
#